data_AF-A0A951GNB8-F1
#
_entry.id   AF-A0A951GNB8-F1
#
_cell.length_a   1.000
_cell.length_b   1.000
_cell.length_c   1.000
_cell.angle_alpha   90.00
_cell.angle_beta   90.00
_cell.angle_gamma   90.00
#
_symmetry.space_group_name_H-M   'P 1'
#
loop_
_entity.id
_entity.type
_entity.pdbx_description
1 polymer ?
#
loop_
_entity_poly.entity_id
_entity_poly.type
_entity_poly.pdbx_seq_one_letter_code
_entity_poly.pdbx_strand_id
1 'polypeptide(L)'
;MSRSKQLGALLSAVPPATARTAPRPAPPPDPAEATRPAVRNSREVPLQVLIPEAIREQLGIMAARERTSLRALVLRAVRSLGIEVTDEELKDKRGRRSA
;
A
#
# COMPACT_ATOMS: atom_id res chain seq x y z
N MET A 1 -49.83 34.92 52.49
CA MET A 1 -48.68 34.00 52.31
C MET A 1 -49.21 32.85 51.45
N SER A 2 -48.70 32.40 50.30
CA SER A 2 -47.35 32.31 49.72
C SER A 2 -47.45 32.33 48.17
N ARG A 3 -46.72 33.19 47.46
CA ARG A 3 -45.53 32.90 46.60
C ARG A 3 -45.24 31.42 46.27
N SER A 4 -45.78 30.95 45.13
CA SER A 4 -45.28 29.79 44.36
C SER A 4 -45.51 30.05 42.85
N LYS A 5 -44.78 30.99 42.23
CA LYS A 5 -43.51 30.75 41.50
C LYS A 5 -43.66 29.60 40.49
N GLN A 6 -44.19 29.85 39.29
CA GLN A 6 -43.44 30.34 38.12
C GLN A 6 -42.26 29.46 37.65
N LEU A 7 -42.27 28.14 37.90
CA LEU A 7 -41.22 27.25 37.37
C LEU A 7 -41.70 26.19 36.38
N GLY A 8 -43.00 25.89 36.31
CA GLY A 8 -43.52 24.85 35.41
C GLY A 8 -43.52 25.22 33.93
N ALA A 9 -43.69 26.50 33.60
CA ALA A 9 -43.89 26.95 32.22
C ALA A 9 -42.60 27.27 31.45
N LEU A 10 -41.42 27.27 32.11
CA LEU A 10 -40.14 27.54 31.45
C LEU A 10 -39.37 26.27 31.04
N LEU A 11 -39.82 25.08 31.45
CA LEU A 11 -39.15 23.81 31.17
C LEU A 11 -39.73 23.05 29.96
N SER A 12 -40.84 23.49 29.37
CA SER A 12 -41.45 22.83 28.21
C SER A 12 -41.05 23.43 26.85
N ALA A 13 -40.17 24.44 26.83
CA ALA A 13 -39.77 25.14 25.62
C ALA A 13 -38.25 25.08 25.41
N VAL A 14 -37.69 23.87 25.35
CA VAL A 14 -36.35 23.67 24.79
C VAL A 14 -36.41 22.47 23.84
N PRO A 15 -36.26 22.66 22.52
CA PRO A 15 -36.05 21.54 21.61
C PRO A 15 -34.68 20.90 21.92
N PRO A 16 -34.52 19.57 21.83
CA PRO A 16 -33.19 18.99 21.91
C PRO A 16 -32.36 19.57 20.77
N ALA A 17 -31.22 20.17 21.09
CA ALA A 17 -30.24 20.59 20.12
C ALA A 17 -29.71 19.33 19.42
N THR A 18 -30.33 18.96 18.30
CA THR A 18 -29.70 18.10 17.31
C THR A 18 -28.56 18.91 16.73
N ALA A 19 -27.40 18.85 17.41
CA ALA A 19 -26.14 19.18 16.81
C ALA A 19 -25.98 18.24 15.61
N ARG A 20 -26.40 18.73 14.45
CA ARG A 20 -26.10 18.12 13.16
C ARG A 20 -24.59 18.27 13.01
N THR A 21 -23.84 17.31 13.55
CA THR A 21 -22.41 17.17 13.27
C THR A 21 -22.31 16.96 11.77
N ALA A 22 -22.08 18.04 11.03
CA ALA A 22 -21.58 17.92 9.68
C ALA A 22 -20.34 17.02 9.74
N PRO A 23 -20.19 16.02 8.86
CA PRO A 23 -18.93 15.32 8.77
C PRO A 23 -17.86 16.38 8.53
N ARG A 24 -16.96 16.57 9.51
CA ARG A 24 -15.77 17.40 9.34
C ARG A 24 -15.10 16.87 8.07
N PRO A 25 -14.86 17.71 7.04
CA PRO A 25 -14.08 17.26 5.89
C PRO A 25 -12.77 16.69 6.45
N ALA A 26 -12.47 15.45 6.09
CA ALA A 26 -11.21 14.82 6.48
C ALA A 26 -10.09 15.81 6.13
N PRO A 27 -9.09 16.01 7.01
CA PRO A 27 -7.92 16.80 6.65
C PRO A 27 -7.41 16.27 5.31
N PRO A 28 -6.99 17.16 4.37
CA PRO A 28 -6.39 16.71 3.13
C PRO A 28 -5.28 15.72 3.49
N PRO A 29 -5.19 14.56 2.82
CA PRO A 29 -4.10 13.64 3.07
C PRO A 29 -2.80 14.41 2.95
N ASP A 30 -1.88 14.20 3.89
CA ASP A 30 -0.56 14.83 3.82
C ASP A 30 0.01 14.56 2.42
N PRO A 31 0.59 15.56 1.73
CA PRO A 31 1.14 15.36 0.38
C PRO A 31 2.22 14.26 0.33
N ALA A 32 2.78 13.89 1.49
CA ALA A 32 3.69 12.76 1.66
C ALA A 32 3.01 11.39 1.43
N GLU A 33 1.69 11.26 1.67
CA GLU A 33 0.93 10.03 1.46
C GLU A 33 0.48 9.85 0.00
N ALA A 34 0.22 10.96 -0.70
CA ALA A 34 -0.21 10.95 -2.11
C ALA A 34 0.86 10.43 -3.10
N THR A 35 2.12 10.34 -2.67
CA THR A 35 3.25 9.89 -3.51
C THR A 35 3.70 8.47 -3.18
N ARG A 36 3.12 7.79 -2.19
CA ARG A 36 3.41 6.36 -2.01
C ARG A 36 2.69 5.59 -3.11
N PRO A 37 3.40 4.94 -4.05
CA PRO A 37 2.73 4.08 -5.02
C PRO A 37 1.95 3.05 -4.22
N ALA A 38 0.63 3.04 -4.38
CA ALA A 38 -0.22 2.01 -3.83
C ALA A 38 0.37 0.68 -4.31
N VAL A 39 0.86 -0.14 -3.38
CA VAL A 39 1.42 -1.46 -3.65
C VAL A 39 0.27 -2.29 -4.23
N ARG A 40 0.10 -2.21 -5.55
CA ARG A 40 -0.79 -3.12 -6.25
C ARG A 40 -0.16 -4.48 -6.00
N ASN A 41 -0.92 -5.38 -5.39
CA ASN A 41 -0.58 -6.80 -5.35
C ASN A 41 -0.58 -7.30 -6.80
N SER A 42 0.50 -6.98 -7.52
CA SER A 42 0.66 -7.27 -8.94
C SER A 42 0.91 -8.76 -9.05
N ARG A 43 -0.07 -9.48 -9.61
CA ARG A 43 0.05 -10.90 -9.88
C ARG A 43 1.29 -11.15 -10.74
N GLU A 44 2.13 -12.10 -10.33
CA GLU A 44 3.28 -12.52 -11.13
C GLU A 44 2.80 -13.24 -12.41
N VAL A 45 3.35 -12.85 -13.55
CA VAL A 45 3.04 -13.43 -14.88
C VAL A 45 4.33 -14.04 -15.44
N PRO A 46 4.28 -15.27 -16.01
CA PRO A 46 5.47 -15.89 -16.59
C PRO A 46 5.93 -15.12 -17.83
N LEU A 47 7.22 -14.77 -17.88
CA LEU A 47 7.88 -14.19 -19.04
C LEU A 47 8.81 -15.25 -19.66
N GLN A 48 8.49 -15.71 -20.87
CA GLN A 48 9.33 -16.63 -21.64
C GLN A 48 9.97 -15.87 -22.80
N VAL A 49 11.30 -15.89 -22.86
CA VAL A 49 12.08 -15.25 -23.92
C VAL A 49 13.20 -16.17 -24.35
N LEU A 50 13.51 -16.16 -25.65
CA LEU A 50 14.68 -16.86 -26.18
C LEU A 50 15.90 -15.94 -26.04
N ILE A 51 16.96 -16.49 -25.47
CA ILE A 51 18.25 -15.81 -25.34
C ILE A 51 19.36 -16.73 -25.85
N PRO A 52 20.46 -16.17 -26.38
CA PRO A 52 21.64 -16.96 -26.72
C PRO A 52 22.12 -17.81 -25.53
N GLU A 53 22.58 -19.03 -25.83
CA GLU A 53 23.05 -19.98 -24.81
C GLU A 53 24.17 -19.41 -23.94
N ALA A 54 25.15 -18.74 -24.56
CA ALA A 54 26.25 -18.09 -23.85
C ALA A 54 25.76 -17.07 -22.80
N ILE A 55 24.70 -16.31 -23.10
CA ILE A 55 24.14 -15.32 -22.17
C ILE A 55 23.44 -16.05 -21.02
N ARG A 56 22.68 -17.12 -21.30
CA ARG A 56 22.02 -17.94 -20.28
C ARG A 56 23.03 -18.51 -19.29
N GLU A 57 24.15 -19.03 -19.78
CA GLU A 57 25.24 -19.55 -18.94
C GLU A 57 25.84 -18.47 -18.05
N GLN A 58 26.18 -17.30 -18.63
CA GLN A 58 26.71 -16.16 -17.90
C GLN A 58 25.77 -15.70 -16.78
N LEU A 59 24.46 -15.60 -17.07
CA LEU A 59 23.46 -15.25 -16.06
C LEU A 59 23.39 -16.29 -14.93
N GLY A 60 23.55 -17.58 -15.25
CA GLY A 60 23.62 -18.65 -14.26
C GLY A 60 24.84 -18.52 -13.34
N ILE A 61 26.01 -18.29 -13.91
CA ILE A 61 27.26 -18.07 -13.16
C ILE A 61 27.14 -16.83 -12.26
N MET A 62 26.59 -15.73 -12.77
CA MET A 62 26.39 -14.50 -12.02
C MET A 62 25.44 -14.69 -10.84
N ALA A 63 24.29 -15.34 -11.07
CA ALA A 63 23.32 -15.62 -10.01
C ALA A 63 23.94 -16.47 -8.89
N ALA A 64 24.71 -17.50 -9.24
CA ALA A 64 25.42 -18.33 -8.28
C ALA A 64 26.48 -17.53 -7.49
N ARG A 65 27.26 -16.69 -8.18
CA ARG A 65 28.30 -15.84 -7.56
C ARG A 65 27.72 -14.84 -6.56
N GLU A 66 26.61 -14.18 -6.92
CA GLU A 66 25.93 -13.19 -6.07
C GLU A 66 25.04 -13.83 -5.00
N ARG A 67 24.86 -15.15 -5.01
CA ARG A 67 23.92 -15.89 -4.16
C ARG A 67 22.48 -15.36 -4.28
N THR A 68 22.10 -14.92 -5.48
CA THR A 68 20.76 -14.42 -5.80
C THR A 68 20.06 -15.39 -6.75
N SER A 69 18.74 -15.32 -6.85
CA SER A 69 18.03 -16.05 -7.92
C SER A 69 18.17 -15.34 -9.25
N LEU A 70 18.06 -16.13 -10.32
CA LEU A 70 17.94 -15.59 -11.68
C LEU A 70 16.82 -14.56 -11.79
N ARG A 71 15.68 -14.79 -11.11
CA ARG A 71 14.59 -13.82 -11.01
C ARG A 71 15.05 -12.49 -10.42
N ALA A 72 15.68 -12.52 -9.25
CA ALA A 72 16.14 -11.30 -8.59
C ALA A 72 17.19 -10.56 -9.43
N LEU A 73 18.08 -11.30 -10.09
CA LEU A 73 19.07 -10.75 -11.01
C LEU A 73 18.42 -10.06 -12.20
N VAL A 74 17.42 -10.70 -12.84
CA VAL A 74 16.67 -10.11 -13.96
C VAL A 74 15.89 -8.88 -13.52
N LEU A 75 15.18 -8.94 -12.39
CA LEU A 75 14.44 -7.79 -11.85
C LEU A 75 15.36 -6.63 -11.48
N ARG A 76 16.57 -6.91 -10.99
CA ARG A 76 17.60 -5.89 -10.73
C ARG A 76 18.10 -5.25 -12.03
N ALA A 77 18.31 -6.05 -13.08
CA ALA A 77 18.66 -5.54 -14.41
C ALA A 77 17.53 -4.66 -14.97
N VAL A 78 16.27 -5.09 -14.86
CA VAL A 78 15.08 -4.32 -15.23
C VAL A 78 15.03 -2.99 -14.47
N ARG A 79 15.31 -3.00 -13.16
CA ARG A 79 15.42 -1.77 -12.35
C ARG A 79 16.52 -0.84 -12.85
N SER A 80 17.66 -1.38 -13.29
CA SER A 80 18.75 -0.57 -13.85
C SER A 80 18.40 0.11 -15.17
N LEU A 81 17.38 -0.38 -15.88
CA LEU A 81 16.81 0.24 -17.07
C LEU A 81 15.81 1.37 -16.74
N GLY A 82 15.55 1.65 -15.46
CA GLY A 82 14.63 2.69 -15.01
C GLY A 82 13.18 2.23 -14.80
N ILE A 83 12.92 0.92 -14.89
CA ILE A 83 11.60 0.36 -14.55
C ILE A 83 11.49 0.26 -13.02
N GLU A 84 10.39 0.77 -12.46
CA GLU A 84 10.17 0.71 -11.02
C GLU A 84 10.00 -0.73 -10.56
N VAL A 85 10.92 -1.18 -9.70
CA VAL A 85 10.86 -2.47 -9.02
C VAL A 85 11.16 -2.21 -7.55
N THR A 86 10.22 -2.57 -6.68
CA THR A 86 10.34 -2.42 -5.23
C THR A 86 11.28 -3.46 -4.63
N ASP A 87 11.87 -3.17 -3.48
CA ASP A 87 12.73 -4.13 -2.78
C ASP A 87 11.93 -5.36 -2.30
N GLU A 88 10.60 -5.22 -2.14
CA GLU A 88 9.68 -6.31 -1.85
C GLU A 88 9.54 -7.29 -3.04
N GLU A 89 9.57 -6.79 -4.27
CA GLU A 89 9.53 -7.59 -5.49
C GLU A 89 10.87 -8.29 -5.79
N LEU A 90 11.98 -7.69 -5.34
CA LEU A 90 13.32 -8.26 -5.40
C LEU A 90 13.56 -9.36 -4.36
N LYS A 91 12.86 -9.32 -3.23
CA LYS A 91 12.96 -10.37 -2.19
C LYS A 91 12.47 -11.70 -2.75
N ASP A 92 13.41 -12.64 -2.84
CA ASP A 92 13.14 -13.97 -3.34
C ASP A 92 12.17 -14.71 -2.40
N LYS A 93 10.95 -15.00 -2.87
CA LYS A 93 9.94 -15.78 -2.14
C LYS A 93 10.23 -17.29 -2.21
N ARG A 94 11.50 -17.70 -2.12
CA ARG A 94 11.89 -19.11 -1.91
C ARG A 94 11.39 -19.54 -0.52
N GLY A 95 10.12 -19.93 -0.47
CA GLY A 95 9.44 -20.32 0.77
C GLY A 95 7.92 -20.41 0.73
N ARG A 96 7.22 -20.10 -0.37
CA ARG A 96 5.74 -20.26 -0.45
C ARG A 96 5.24 -21.14 -1.60
N ARG A 97 5.87 -22.30 -1.77
CA ARG A 97 5.20 -23.47 -2.36
C ARG A 97 5.57 -24.70 -1.55
N SER A 98 4.99 -24.79 -0.36
CA SER A 98 4.72 -26.05 0.31
C SER A 98 3.22 -26.29 0.15
N ALA A 99 2.91 -27.37 -0.58
CA ALA A 99 1.63 -28.07 -0.73
C ALA A 99 0.35 -27.24 -0.93
#